data_AF-A0A969X3D8-F1
#
_entry.id   AF-A0A969X3D8-F1
#
_cell.length_a   1.000
_cell.length_b   1.000
_cell.length_c   1.000
_cell.angle_alpha   90.00
_cell.angle_beta   90.00
_cell.angle_gamma   90.00
#
_symmetry.space_group_name_H-M   'P 1'
#
loop_
_entity.id
_entity.type
_entity.pdbx_description
1 polymer ?
#
loop_
_entity_poly.entity_id
_entity_poly.type
_entity_poly.pdbx_seq_one_letter_code
_entity_poly.pdbx_strand_id
1 'polypeptide(L)' 'MRYIIRDREAGNEIEWCSSREEAKNIIAKWEEEDIREGIFKPDFYEIYDIKTEEIR' A
#
# COMPACT_ATOMS: atom_id res chain seq x y z
N MET A 1 3.83 -7.69 -13.20
CA MET A 1 3.51 -6.42 -12.52
C MET A 1 3.80 -6.61 -11.05
N ARG A 2 4.46 -5.65 -10.42
CA ARG A 2 4.63 -5.63 -8.96
C ARG A 2 3.95 -4.38 -8.44
N TYR A 3 3.29 -4.52 -7.30
CA TYR A 3 2.62 -3.41 -6.62
C TYR A 3 3.35 -3.17 -5.31
N ILE A 4 3.34 -1.92 -4.87
CA ILE A 4 3.90 -1.57 -3.57
C ILE A 4 2.92 -0.71 -2.81
N ILE A 5 2.72 -1.01 -1.53
CA ILE A 5 2.01 -0.14 -0.61
C ILE A 5 3.04 0.82 -0.04
N ARG A 6 2.74 2.11 -0.12
CA ARG A 6 3.58 3.18 0.44
C ARG A 6 2.76 4.11 1.31
N ASP A 7 3.45 4.78 2.22
CA ASP A 7 2.91 5.95 2.91
C ASP A 7 2.75 7.10 1.92
N ARG A 8 1.55 7.69 1.86
CA ARG A 8 1.24 8.82 0.99
C ARG A 8 1.95 10.10 1.40
N GLU A 9 2.30 10.26 2.68
CA GLU A 9 2.89 11.50 3.20
C GLU A 9 4.39 11.60 2.92
N ALA A 10 5.15 10.57 3.31
CA ALA A 10 6.60 10.52 3.16
C ALA A 10 7.05 9.79 1.88
N GLY A 11 6.16 9.02 1.25
CA GLY A 11 6.52 8.16 0.11
C GLY A 11 7.30 6.91 0.54
N ASN A 12 7.30 6.56 1.82
CA ASN A 12 8.02 5.41 2.34
C ASN A 12 7.38 4.12 1.84
N GLU A 13 8.19 3.22 1.29
CA GLU A 13 7.80 1.90 0.86
C GLU A 13 7.55 1.00 2.09
N ILE A 14 6.36 0.41 2.18
CA ILE A 14 5.94 -0.37 3.35
C ILE A 14 5.93 -1.85 3.02
N GLU A 15 5.23 -2.26 1.95
CA GLU A 15 5.01 -3.67 1.64
C GLU A 15 4.87 -3.94 0.14
N TRP A 16 5.44 -5.05 -0.32
CA TRP A 16 5.43 -5.45 -1.72
C TRP A 16 4.36 -6.50 -1.99
N CYS A 17 3.57 -6.29 -3.04
CA CYS A 17 2.47 -7.18 -3.41
C CYS A 17 2.63 -7.68 -4.85
N SER A 18 2.17 -8.91 -5.06
CA SER A 18 2.15 -9.54 -6.39
C SER A 18 0.92 -9.14 -7.20
N SER A 19 -0.13 -8.61 -6.55
CA SER A 19 -1.34 -8.14 -7.20
C SER A 19 -1.93 -6.89 -6.53
N ARG A 20 -2.74 -6.13 -7.28
CA ARG A 20 -3.46 -4.97 -6.74
C ARG A 20 -4.51 -5.36 -5.70
N GLU A 21 -5.13 -6.52 -5.87
CA GLU A 21 -6.16 -7.02 -4.95
C GLU A 21 -5.55 -7.42 -3.60
N GLU A 22 -4.38 -8.06 -3.62
CA GLU A 22 -3.58 -8.32 -2.42
C GLU A 22 -3.26 -7.03 -1.68
N ALA A 23 -2.76 -6.01 -2.39
CA ALA A 23 -2.45 -4.71 -1.78
C ALA A 23 -3.68 -4.06 -1.14
N LYS A 24 -4.84 -4.11 -1.79
CA LYS A 24 -6.11 -3.61 -1.23
C LYS A 24 -6.54 -4.38 0.02
N ASN A 25 -6.41 -5.70 0.01
CA ASN A 25 -6.76 -6.54 1.15
C ASN A 25 -5.85 -6.27 2.36
N ILE A 26 -4.57 -5.97 2.12
CA ILE A 26 -3.62 -5.59 3.18
C ILE A 26 -3.99 -4.23 3.75
N ILE A 27 -4.19 -3.21 2.91
CA ILE A 27 -4.59 -1.86 3.35
C ILE A 27 -5.89 -1.93 4.18
N ALA A 28 -6.91 -2.65 3.71
CA ALA A 28 -8.17 -2.77 4.43
C ALA A 28 -8.00 -3.37 5.84
N LYS A 29 -7.08 -4.32 6.01
CA LYS A 29 -6.77 -4.91 7.33
C LYS A 29 -6.05 -3.93 8.24
N TRP A 30 -5.09 -3.17 7.70
CA TRP A 30 -4.39 -2.13 8.46
C TRP A 30 -5.34 -1.01 8.86
N GLU A 31 -6.18 -0.54 7.95
CA GLU A 31 -7.18 0.49 8.25
C GLU A 31 -8.19 0.00 9.31
N GLU A 32 -8.63 -1.27 9.25
CA GLU A 32 -9.49 -1.85 10.29
C GLU A 32 -8.79 -1.88 11.66
N GLU A 33 -7.51 -2.24 11.70
CA GLU A 33 -6.69 -2.25 12.91
C GLU A 33 -6.47 -0.83 13.45
N ASP A 34 -6.14 0.13 12.59
CA ASP A 34 -5.95 1.53 12.95
C ASP A 34 -7.23 2.16 13.48
N ILE A 35 -8.40 1.79 12.93
CA ILE A 35 -9.71 2.22 13.44
C ILE A 35 -9.91 1.67 14.86
N ARG A 36 -9.56 0.40 15.09
CA ARG A 36 -9.67 -0.24 16.40
C ARG A 36 -8.72 0.40 17.42
N GLU A 37 -7.53 0.82 17.00
CA GLU A 37 -6.55 1.49 17.86
C GLU A 37 -6.78 3.01 18.00
N GLY A 38 -7.70 3.58 17.21
CA GLY A 38 -8.01 5.01 17.22
C GLY A 38 -6.95 5.89 16.57
N ILE A 39 -6.08 5.31 15.74
CA ILE A 39 -5.00 6.00 15.00
C ILE A 39 -5.30 6.12 13.49
N PHE A 40 -6.48 5.67 13.05
CA PHE A 40 -6.88 5.70 11.66
C PHE A 40 -6.72 7.08 11.02
N LYS A 41 -5.98 7.09 9.91
CA LYS A 41 -5.82 8.25 9.06
C LYS A 41 -6.33 7.93 7.65
N PRO A 42 -7.37 8.64 7.17
CA PRO A 42 -7.88 8.41 5.83
C PRO A 42 -6.78 8.73 4.81
N ASP A 43 -6.75 7.95 3.72
CA ASP A 43 -5.84 8.16 2.59
C ASP A 43 -4.34 8.04 2.94
N PHE A 44 -3.98 7.41 4.07
CA PHE A 44 -2.58 7.27 4.49
C PHE A 44 -1.79 6.27 3.62
N TYR A 45 -2.40 5.13 3.26
CA TYR A 45 -1.76 4.12 2.43
C TYR A 45 -2.11 4.29 0.95
N GLU A 46 -1.12 4.22 0.06
CA GLU A 46 -1.30 4.28 -1.39
C GLU A 46 -0.69 3.05 -2.07
N ILE A 47 -1.35 2.54 -3.12
CA ILE A 47 -0.84 1.45 -3.96
C ILE A 47 -0.18 2.04 -5.20
N TYR A 48 1.12 1.79 -5.35
CA TYR A 48 1.91 2.22 -6.50
C TYR A 48 2.25 1.05 -7.42
N ASP A 49 2.00 1.23 -8.72
CA ASP A 49 2.29 0.27 -9.77
C ASP A 49 3.76 0.37 -10.20
N ILE A 50 4.55 -0.65 -9.87
CA ILE A 50 5.91 -0.75 -10.36
C ILE A 50 5.84 -1.47 -11.71
N LYS A 51 5.75 -0.67 -12.77
CA LYS A 51 6.12 -1.12 -14.10
C LYS A 51 7.61 -1.44 -14.03
N THR A 52 7.94 -2.72 -14.08
CA THR A 52 9.29 -3.15 -14.45
C THR A 52 9.49 -2.66 -15.88
N GLU A 53 9.92 -1.42 -16.07
CA GLU A 53 10.48 -1.00 -17.35
C GLU A 53 11.76 -1.82 -17.49
N GLU A 54 11.65 -2.87 -18.31
CA GLU A 54 12.78 -3.63 -18.81
C GLU A 54 13.77 -2.62 -19.39
N ILE A 55 14.95 -2.52 -18.76
CA ILE A 55 16.12 -1.88 -19.34
C ILE A 55 16.38 -2.63 -20.65
N ARG A 56 16.08 -2.00 -21.79
CA ARG A 56 16.44 -2.47 -23.13
C ARG A 56 17.92 -2.24 -23.41
#